data_AF-A0A258L9B2-F1
#
_entry.id   AF-A0A258L9B2-F1
#
_cell.length_a   1.000
_cell.length_b   1.000
_cell.length_c   1.000
_cell.angle_alpha   90.00
_cell.angle_beta   90.00
_cell.angle_gamma   90.00
#
_symmetry.space_group_name_H-M   'P 1'
#
loop_
_entity.id
_entity.type
_entity.pdbx_description
1 polymer ?
#
loop_
_entity_poly.entity_id
_entity_poly.type
_entity_poly.pdbx_seq_one_letter_code
_entity_poly.pdbx_strand_id
1 'polypeptide(L)'
;YRFFRTAKSALQDANQFDPPRYNVHADFQTYLNDRLVFNANSMFVFENNINSYSVGVNFGNILGDYSGEGSPTILNTGLWYRQNEAVIPYIGLGVGNVLGGLSYDVNISNSKSTIGPLQTFEFSLILRSGTRSRSTIPCPWR
;
A
#
# COMPACT_ATOMS: atom_id res chain seq x y z
N TYR A 1 7.49 -16.93 -22.12
CA TYR A 1 6.60 -15.79 -21.83
C TYR A 1 6.66 -14.82 -22.99
N ARG A 2 5.52 -14.42 -23.58
CA ARG A 2 5.45 -13.42 -24.66
C ARG A 2 4.90 -12.14 -24.06
N PHE A 3 5.77 -11.17 -23.80
CA PHE A 3 5.36 -9.85 -23.31
C PHE A 3 4.64 -9.13 -24.44
N PHE A 4 3.31 -9.02 -24.34
CA PHE A 4 2.52 -8.27 -25.30
C PHE A 4 2.76 -6.77 -25.07
N ARG A 5 3.52 -6.14 -25.97
CA ARG A 5 3.46 -4.68 -26.16
C ARG A 5 2.08 -4.38 -26.72
N THR A 6 1.18 -3.88 -25.89
CA THR A 6 -0.15 -3.45 -26.36
C THR A 6 0.02 -2.05 -26.91
N ALA A 7 -0.20 -1.86 -28.22
CA ALA A 7 -0.29 -0.53 -28.80
C ALA A 7 -1.56 0.14 -28.28
N LYS A 8 -1.45 0.87 -27.17
CA LYS A 8 -2.48 1.79 -26.70
C LYS A 8 -1.99 3.20 -26.99
N SER A 9 -2.67 3.87 -27.90
CA SER A 9 -2.48 5.30 -28.14
C SER A 9 -3.59 6.07 -27.45
N ALA A 10 -3.24 7.14 -26.75
CA ALA A 10 -4.21 8.21 -26.53
C ALA A 10 -4.58 8.80 -27.90
N LEU A 11 -5.86 9.07 -28.16
CA LEU A 11 -6.31 9.76 -29.37
C LEU A 11 -6.06 9.06 -30.74
N GLN A 12 -5.91 7.72 -30.77
CA GLN A 12 -5.76 6.95 -32.04
C GLN A 12 -4.53 7.31 -32.89
N ASP A 13 -3.48 7.89 -32.31
CA ASP A 13 -2.21 8.12 -32.99
C ASP A 13 -1.45 6.79 -33.21
N ALA A 14 -1.21 6.44 -34.48
CA ALA A 14 -0.53 5.21 -34.86
C ALA A 14 0.94 5.14 -34.39
N ASN A 15 1.53 6.27 -33.97
CA ASN A 15 2.94 6.36 -33.59
C ASN A 15 3.19 6.46 -32.08
N GLN A 16 2.15 6.56 -31.25
CA GLN A 16 2.30 6.64 -29.80
C GLN A 16 2.23 5.24 -29.16
N PHE A 17 3.39 4.67 -28.86
CA PHE A 17 3.50 3.41 -28.14
C PHE A 17 3.62 3.69 -26.63
N ASP A 18 2.64 3.24 -25.85
CA ASP A 18 2.73 3.24 -24.39
C ASP A 18 3.78 2.20 -23.94
N PRO A 19 4.83 2.60 -23.20
CA PRO A 19 5.84 1.66 -22.77
C PRO A 19 5.28 0.62 -21.79
N PRO A 20 5.76 -0.63 -21.83
CA PRO A 20 5.37 -1.63 -20.86
C PRO A 20 5.84 -1.23 -19.45
N ARG A 21 4.93 -1.29 -18.48
CA ARG A 21 5.20 -1.10 -17.05
C ARG A 21 5.23 -2.45 -16.33
N TYR A 22 6.31 -2.72 -15.60
CA TYR A 22 6.44 -3.90 -14.74
C TYR A 22 6.33 -3.48 -13.28
N ASN A 23 5.49 -4.15 -12.51
CA ASN A 23 5.34 -3.94 -11.08
C ASN A 23 5.70 -5.24 -10.35
N VAL A 24 6.66 -5.16 -9.43
CA VAL A 24 7.05 -6.26 -8.55
C VAL A 24 6.80 -5.81 -7.12
N HIS A 25 6.10 -6.62 -6.32
CA HIS A 25 5.94 -6.38 -4.90
C HIS A 25 6.45 -7.57 -4.09
N ALA A 26 6.85 -7.32 -2.86
CA ALA A 26 7.16 -8.34 -1.88
C ALA A 26 6.72 -7.86 -0.49
N ASP A 27 6.03 -8.74 0.23
CA ASP A 27 5.45 -8.46 1.54
C ASP A 27 5.87 -9.54 2.54
N PHE A 28 6.19 -9.11 3.76
CA PHE A 28 6.54 -9.98 4.88
C PHE A 28 5.77 -9.55 6.12
N GLN A 29 5.07 -10.48 6.75
CA GLN A 29 4.30 -10.24 7.96
C GLN A 29 4.65 -11.29 9.01
N THR A 30 4.87 -10.86 10.25
CA THR A 30 5.07 -11.76 11.39
C THR A 30 4.45 -11.19 12.66
N TYR A 31 4.04 -12.07 13.56
CA TYR A 31 3.72 -11.69 14.93
C TYR A 31 5.03 -11.61 15.70
N LEU A 32 5.32 -10.45 16.31
CA LEU A 32 6.46 -10.31 17.21
C LEU A 32 6.10 -10.81 18.61
N ASN A 33 4.85 -10.59 19.03
CA ASN A 33 4.24 -11.04 20.28
C ASN A 33 2.72 -11.24 20.06
N ASP A 34 1.99 -11.69 21.08
CA ASP A 34 0.53 -11.91 21.02
C ASP A 34 -0.29 -10.65 20.65
N ARG A 35 0.29 -9.46 20.87
CA ARG A 35 -0.37 -8.17 20.62
C ARG A 35 0.30 -7.32 19.55
N LEU A 36 1.50 -7.69 19.08
CA LEU A 36 2.29 -6.87 18.17
C LEU A 36 2.52 -7.61 16.85
N VAL A 37 2.04 -7.01 15.76
CA VAL A 37 2.23 -7.49 14.40
C VAL A 37 3.22 -6.57 13.69
N PHE A 38 4.22 -7.16 13.05
CA PHE A 38 5.14 -6.47 12.17
C PHE A 38 4.83 -6.80 10.72
N ASN A 39 4.86 -5.78 9.87
CA ASN A 39 4.69 -5.88 8.43
C ASN A 39 5.81 -5.11 7.75
N ALA A 40 6.43 -5.69 6.74
CA ALA A 40 7.35 -5.04 5.84
C ALA A 40 6.87 -5.25 4.41
N ASN A 41 6.96 -4.21 3.58
CA ASN A 41 6.62 -4.27 2.17
C ASN A 41 7.69 -3.58 1.33
N SER A 42 7.76 -4.01 0.08
CA SER A 42 8.58 -3.37 -0.94
C SER A 42 7.88 -3.48 -2.29
N MET A 43 7.97 -2.43 -3.09
CA MET A 43 7.41 -2.36 -4.43
C MET A 43 8.42 -1.71 -5.37
N PHE A 44 8.65 -2.35 -6.51
CA PHE A 44 9.53 -1.89 -7.57
C PHE A 44 8.71 -1.73 -8.83
N VAL A 45 8.81 -0.56 -9.45
CA VAL A 45 8.13 -0.23 -10.70
C VAL A 45 9.20 0.11 -11.74
N PHE A 46 9.14 -0.61 -12.85
CA PHE A 46 10.02 -0.40 -14.00
C PHE A 46 9.16 0.08 -15.16
N GLU A 47 9.35 1.31 -15.60
CA GLU A 47 8.61 1.91 -16.72
C GLU A 47 9.59 2.59 -17.67
N ASN A 48 9.87 1.94 -18.81
CA ASN A 48 10.81 2.39 -19.84
C ASN A 48 12.18 2.86 -19.33
N ASN A 49 12.28 4.13 -18.91
CA ASN A 49 13.48 4.84 -18.47
C ASN A 49 13.36 5.40 -17.03
N ILE A 50 12.23 5.15 -16.36
CA ILE A 50 11.94 5.57 -15.00
C ILE A 50 11.79 4.31 -14.15
N ASN A 51 12.75 4.11 -13.25
CA ASN A 51 12.69 3.07 -12.24
C ASN A 51 12.39 3.73 -10.91
N SER A 52 11.33 3.29 -10.25
CA SER A 52 11.00 3.75 -8.91
C SER A 52 10.85 2.56 -7.97
N TYR A 53 11.32 2.74 -6.74
CA TYR A 53 11.06 1.78 -5.68
C TYR A 53 10.49 2.48 -4.45
N SER A 54 9.63 1.75 -3.75
CA SER A 54 9.15 2.11 -2.43
C SER A 54 9.35 0.95 -1.49
N VAL A 55 9.72 1.25 -0.25
CA VAL A 55 9.86 0.27 0.82
C VAL A 55 9.18 0.82 2.06
N GLY A 56 8.58 -0.02 2.86
CA GLY A 56 7.90 0.43 4.05
C GLY A 56 7.81 -0.64 5.12
N VAL A 57 7.62 -0.17 6.34
CA VAL A 57 7.39 -1.00 7.51
C VAL A 57 6.20 -0.47 8.29
N ASN A 58 5.47 -1.38 8.93
CA ASN A 58 4.31 -1.09 9.73
C ASN A 58 4.27 -2.00 10.95
N PHE A 59 3.86 -1.43 12.08
CA PHE A 59 3.57 -2.11 13.33
C PHE A 59 2.09 -1.96 13.65
N GLY A 60 1.41 -3.08 13.86
CA GLY A 60 0.03 -3.14 14.35
C GLY A 60 0.01 -3.58 15.80
N ASN A 61 -0.44 -2.71 16.70
CA ASN A 61 -0.64 -3.01 18.12
C ASN A 61 -2.11 -3.31 18.36
N ILE A 62 -2.42 -4.54 18.78
CA ILE A 62 -3.76 -4.97 19.16
C ILE A 62 -4.01 -4.49 20.60
N LEU A 63 -4.96 -3.57 20.72
CA LEU A 63 -5.41 -2.92 21.95
C LEU A 63 -6.74 -3.56 22.39
N GLY A 64 -6.74 -4.12 23.60
CA GLY A 64 -7.90 -4.81 24.19
C GLY A 64 -7.76 -6.33 24.23
N ASP A 65 -8.63 -6.97 25.01
CA ASP A 65 -8.64 -8.42 25.16
C ASP A 65 -9.55 -9.08 24.13
N TYR A 66 -9.07 -10.17 23.54
CA TYR A 66 -9.82 -11.05 22.62
C TYR A 66 -11.05 -11.71 23.29
N SER A 67 -11.20 -11.57 24.61
CA SER A 67 -12.14 -12.30 25.47
C SER A 67 -13.41 -11.54 25.84
N GLY A 68 -13.57 -10.28 25.44
CA GLY A 68 -14.81 -9.53 25.60
C GLY A 68 -15.56 -9.44 24.27
N GLU A 69 -16.89 -9.37 24.29
CA GLU A 69 -17.77 -9.15 23.12
C GLU A 69 -17.48 -7.86 22.32
N GLY A 70 -16.39 -7.15 22.62
CA GLY A 70 -15.91 -5.97 21.94
C GLY A 70 -15.09 -6.30 20.69
N SER A 71 -15.27 -5.48 19.66
CA SER A 71 -14.43 -5.53 18.48
C SER A 71 -12.97 -5.18 18.82
N PRO A 72 -11.97 -5.95 18.37
CA PRO A 72 -10.57 -5.64 18.66
C PRO A 72 -10.21 -4.28 18.07
N THR A 73 -9.51 -3.47 18.86
CA THR A 73 -8.97 -2.18 18.42
C THR A 73 -7.52 -2.39 18.02
N ILE A 74 -7.10 -1.84 16.89
CA ILE A 74 -5.73 -2.01 16.38
C ILE A 74 -5.17 -0.63 16.07
N LEU A 75 -4.06 -0.27 16.71
CA LEU A 75 -3.29 0.91 16.39
C LEU A 75 -2.16 0.53 15.43
N ASN A 76 -2.24 1.03 14.22
CA ASN A 76 -1.24 0.85 13.19
C ASN A 76 -0.34 2.08 13.11
N THR A 77 0.96 1.89 13.16
CA THR A 77 1.95 2.93 12.86
C THR A 77 2.90 2.42 11.81
N GLY A 78 3.36 3.27 10.91
CA GLY A 78 4.29 2.82 9.89
C GLY A 78 5.02 3.97 9.23
N LEU A 79 6.01 3.59 8.44
CA LEU A 79 6.86 4.50 7.71
C LEU A 79 7.15 3.89 6.35
N TRP A 80 6.92 4.68 5.31
CA TRP A 80 7.29 4.34 3.95
C TRP A 80 8.34 5.31 3.43
N TYR A 81 9.23 4.78 2.60
CA TYR A 81 10.21 5.55 1.87
C TYR A 81 9.95 5.33 0.38
N ARG A 82 9.85 6.44 -0.36
CA ARG A 82 9.77 6.45 -1.81
C ARG A 82 11.04 7.07 -2.35
N GLN A 83 11.72 6.31 -3.23
CA GLN A 83 13.04 6.65 -3.76
C GLN A 83 13.14 8.12 -4.19
N ASN A 84 14.04 8.87 -3.55
CA ASN A 84 14.38 10.27 -3.88
C ASN A 84 13.19 11.24 -3.91
N GLU A 85 12.04 10.87 -3.35
CA GLU A 85 10.82 11.68 -3.41
C GLU A 85 10.35 12.05 -2.01
N ALA A 86 9.97 11.07 -1.19
CA ALA A 86 9.31 11.32 0.08
C ALA A 86 9.55 10.22 1.13
N VAL A 87 9.49 10.65 2.39
CA VAL A 87 9.30 9.80 3.56
C VAL A 87 7.87 10.01 4.05
N ILE A 88 7.14 8.92 4.27
CA ILE A 88 5.70 8.93 4.49
C ILE A 88 5.40 8.26 5.84
N PRO A 89 5.38 9.02 6.95
CA PRO A 89 4.81 8.54 8.19
C PRO A 89 3.32 8.24 8.04
N TYR A 90 2.87 7.18 8.70
CA TYR A 90 1.49 6.74 8.71
C TYR A 90 1.06 6.36 10.12
N ILE A 91 -0.16 6.75 10.47
CA ILE A 91 -0.86 6.31 11.67
C ILE A 91 -2.28 5.92 11.31
N GLY A 92 -2.77 4.82 11.86
CA GLY A 92 -4.13 4.34 11.63
C GLY A 92 -4.72 3.70 12.86
N LEU A 93 -6.04 3.78 12.97
CA LEU A 93 -6.82 3.18 14.03
C LEU A 93 -7.91 2.32 13.41
N GLY A 94 -7.85 1.02 13.70
CA GLY A 94 -8.88 0.04 13.39
C GLY A 94 -9.76 -0.21 14.60
N VAL A 95 -11.08 -0.14 14.44
CA VAL A 95 -12.06 -0.58 15.43
C VAL A 95 -13.02 -1.53 14.73
N GLY A 96 -12.89 -2.82 15.01
CA GLY A 96 -13.67 -3.88 14.38
C GLY A 96 -13.50 -3.90 12.86
N ASN A 97 -14.57 -3.53 12.15
CA ASN A 97 -14.64 -3.58 10.69
C ASN A 97 -14.25 -2.27 10.00
N VAL A 98 -13.97 -1.21 10.77
CA VAL A 98 -13.59 0.09 10.22
C VAL A 98 -12.13 0.36 10.55
N LEU A 99 -11.36 0.82 9.58
CA LEU A 99 -10.00 1.31 9.79
C LEU A 99 -9.84 2.69 9.16
N GLY A 100 -9.54 3.68 9.98
CA GLY A 100 -9.14 5.01 9.53
C GLY A 100 -7.63 5.15 9.59
N GLY A 101 -7.04 5.93 8.68
CA GLY A 101 -5.61 6.20 8.67
C GLY A 101 -5.27 7.57 8.09
N LEU A 102 -4.17 8.13 8.55
CA LEU A 102 -3.58 9.38 8.10
C LEU A 102 -2.14 9.12 7.67
N SER A 103 -1.78 9.66 6.52
CA SER A 103 -0.41 9.72 6.03
C SER A 103 -0.03 11.16 5.69
N TYR A 104 1.27 11.43 5.74
CA TYR A 104 1.82 12.73 5.39
C TYR A 104 3.08 12.57 4.56
N ASP A 105 3.12 13.15 3.37
CA ASP A 105 4.25 13.04 2.46
C ASP A 105 5.29 14.12 2.79
N VAL A 106 6.36 13.72 3.48
CA VAL A 106 7.53 14.58 3.74
C VAL A 106 8.45 14.51 2.53
N ASN A 107 8.40 15.52 1.67
CA ASN A 107 9.26 15.60 0.50
C ASN A 107 10.74 15.76 0.90
N ILE A 108 11.59 14.88 0.37
CA ILE A 108 13.06 14.90 0.56
C ILE A 108 13.81 15.23 -0.73
N SER A 109 13.08 15.41 -1.84
CA SER A 109 13.69 15.67 -3.14
C SER A 109 14.28 17.08 -3.18
N ASN A 110 15.49 17.21 -3.73
CA ASN A 110 16.13 18.52 -3.97
C ASN A 110 15.61 19.21 -5.25
N SER A 111 14.57 18.67 -5.87
CA SER A 111 13.92 19.21 -7.06
C SER A 111 13.31 20.56 -6.70
N LYS A 112 13.96 21.65 -7.11
CA LYS A 112 13.47 23.02 -6.97
C LYS A 112 12.23 23.21 -7.85
N SER A 113 11.09 22.68 -7.41
CA SER A 113 9.80 23.09 -7.94
C SER A 113 9.62 24.57 -7.60
N THR A 114 9.19 25.38 -8.57
CA THR A 114 8.87 26.82 -8.37
C THR A 114 7.82 27.05 -7.27
N ILE A 115 7.09 25.99 -6.88
CA ILE A 115 5.99 25.99 -5.93
C ILE A 115 6.45 25.53 -4.52
N GLY A 116 7.74 25.21 -4.34
CA GLY A 116 8.29 24.66 -3.10
C GLY A 116 8.04 23.15 -2.94
N PRO A 117 8.47 22.53 -1.84
CA PRO A 117 8.21 21.12 -1.57
C PRO A 117 6.71 20.91 -1.36
N LEU A 118 6.08 20.18 -2.26
CA LEU A 118 4.68 19.77 -2.11
C LEU A 118 4.60 18.78 -0.94
N GLN A 119 3.89 19.18 0.10
CA GLN A 119 3.58 18.36 1.26
C GLN A 119 2.09 18.06 1.23
N THR A 120 1.72 16.79 1.27
CA THR A 120 0.32 16.37 1.14
C THR A 120 -0.09 15.55 2.35
N PHE A 121 -1.20 15.94 2.96
CA PHE A 121 -1.90 15.13 3.95
C PHE A 121 -2.91 14.26 3.23
N GLU A 122 -2.90 12.98 3.54
CA GLU A 122 -3.83 12.00 2.99
C GLU A 122 -4.62 11.34 4.12
N PHE A 123 -5.90 11.14 3.87
CA PHE A 123 -6.80 10.41 4.76
C PHE A 123 -7.32 9.17 4.06
N SER A 124 -7.32 8.06 4.78
CA SER A 124 -7.79 6.75 4.32
C SER A 124 -8.88 6.23 5.24
N LEU A 125 -9.93 5.66 4.65
CA LEU A 125 -11.00 4.98 5.35
C LEU A 125 -11.28 3.65 4.67
N ILE A 126 -11.11 2.57 5.43
CA ILE A 126 -11.31 1.20 4.97
C ILE A 126 -12.49 0.61 5.73
N LEU A 127 -13.53 0.26 4.99
CA LEU A 127 -14.72 -0.41 5.52
C LEU A 127 -14.67 -1.88 5.10
N ARG A 128 -14.59 -2.78 6.08
CA ARG A 128 -14.63 -4.22 5.86
C ARG A 128 -16.06 -4.72 6.08
N SER A 129 -16.57 -5.51 5.16
CA SER A 129 -17.89 -6.14 5.34
C SER A 129 -17.80 -7.20 6.45
N GLY A 130 -18.70 -7.12 7.43
CA GLY A 130 -18.88 -8.16 8.45
C GLY A 130 -19.55 -9.38 7.83
N THR A 131 -19.07 -10.57 8.17
CA THR A 131 -19.48 -11.90 7.68
C THR A 131 -19.15 -12.20 6.20
N ARG A 132 -18.04 -12.91 5.98
CA ARG A 132 -17.94 -13.77 4.78
C ARG A 132 -18.73 -15.03 5.06
N SER A 133 -19.88 -15.20 4.41
CA SER A 133 -20.42 -16.56 4.25
C SER A 133 -19.32 -17.40 3.60
N ARG A 134 -18.84 -18.42 4.31
CA ARG A 134 -17.90 -19.41 3.75
C ARG A 134 -18.66 -20.20 2.68
N SER A 135 -18.85 -19.61 1.51
CA SER A 135 -19.13 -20.39 0.32
C SER A 135 -17.84 -21.11 -0.01
N THR A 136 -17.84 -22.44 0.09
CA THR A 136 -16.76 -23.28 -0.40
C THR A 136 -16.55 -22.91 -1.86
N ILE A 137 -15.42 -22.27 -2.20
CA ILE A 137 -15.02 -22.08 -3.59
C ILE A 137 -14.71 -23.49 -4.11
N PRO A 138 -15.56 -24.09 -4.95
CA PRO A 138 -15.28 -25.43 -5.46
C PRO A 138 -14.02 -25.32 -6.31
N CYS A 139 -13.01 -26.14 -6.00
CA CYS A 139 -11.82 -26.22 -6.84
C CYS A 139 -12.25 -26.78 -8.21
N PRO A 140 -12.03 -26.05 -9.33
CA PRO A 140 -12.53 -26.46 -10.64
C PRO A 140 -11.73 -27.61 -11.30
N TRP A 141 -10.90 -28.34 -10.55
CA TRP A 141 -10.01 -29.38 -11.09
C TRP A 141 -9.91 -30.66 -10.25
N ARG A 142 -10.98 -31.07 -9.58
CA ARG A 142 -11.12 -32.48 -9.15
C ARG A 142 -11.96 -33.27 -10.14
#